data_AF-A0A7V8XG11-F1
#
_entry.id   AF-A0A7V8XG11-F1
#
_cell.length_a   1.000
_cell.length_b   1.000
_cell.length_c   1.000
_cell.angle_alpha   90.00
_cell.angle_beta   90.00
_cell.angle_gamma   90.00
#
_symmetry.space_group_name_H-M   'P 1'
#
loop_
_entity.id
_entity.type
_entity.pdbx_description
1 polymer ?
#
loop_
_entity_poly.entity_id
_entity_poly.type
_entity_poly.pdbx_seq_one_letter_code
_entity_poly.pdbx_strand_id
1 'polypeptide(L)'
;MTTVVLVGTLDTKGGEYAFLADRIREHGVEVLLVDAGIVGEPLATPDVTREEVAAAAGADVAALAAAGDRGAAVETMARGAASVVEGLYAEGRLDAIGGLGGSGGSALVTHAMRALPIGVPKLMVSTVASGDTTPYVGSVDVTMMYSVVDIAGINRVSARIIANAAGALAGMAKVTLPELGEEKPIVVASMFGVTTAAVTTARERLEELGYEVLVFHQTGAGGGSMEKLLASGFAVGSLDVTTTEFCDQVAGGVLAAVPERLESAGAAGLPQVVSLGALDMVNFGPRDTVPERYADRNLYVHNPTITLMRTTPDECREIARLVARKLNAANGPTVLFIPLRGVSAIATEGQPFHDPMADEALFSTLREELDTAKVEVHELELDVNDEAFALAMANRLHELLEARP
;
A
#
# COMPACT_ATOMS: atom_id res chain seq x y z
N MET A 1 10.77 -23.55 15.24
CA MET A 1 11.35 -22.64 16.23
C MET A 1 11.12 -21.23 15.71
N THR A 2 10.72 -20.29 16.57
CA THR A 2 10.46 -18.90 16.15
C THR A 2 11.74 -18.24 15.64
N THR A 3 11.70 -17.63 14.47
CA THR A 3 12.85 -17.06 13.76
C THR A 3 12.63 -15.60 13.43
N VAL A 4 13.56 -14.75 13.87
CA VAL A 4 13.66 -13.34 13.45
C VAL A 4 14.72 -13.22 12.37
N VAL A 5 14.35 -12.67 11.22
CA VAL A 5 15.30 -12.32 10.15
C VAL A 5 15.76 -10.88 10.34
N LEU A 6 17.05 -10.67 10.48
CA LEU A 6 17.67 -9.34 10.57
C LEU A 6 18.34 -9.00 9.24
N VAL A 7 17.83 -7.98 8.56
CA VAL A 7 18.39 -7.50 7.29
C VAL A 7 19.15 -6.21 7.54
N GLY A 8 20.35 -6.07 6.99
CA GLY A 8 21.12 -4.82 7.13
C GLY A 8 22.46 -4.78 6.41
N THR A 9 23.12 -3.63 6.49
CA THR A 9 24.46 -3.41 5.93
C THR A 9 25.54 -3.84 6.94
N LEU A 10 25.95 -5.10 6.92
CA LEU A 10 26.85 -5.67 7.94
C LEU A 10 28.29 -5.16 7.80
N ASP A 11 28.66 -4.65 6.62
CA ASP A 11 29.93 -4.00 6.33
C ASP A 11 30.20 -2.72 7.15
N THR A 12 29.13 -2.03 7.54
CA THR A 12 29.22 -0.78 8.32
C THR A 12 28.64 -0.90 9.72
N LYS A 13 27.70 -1.82 9.94
CA LYS A 13 26.95 -1.97 11.20
C LYS A 13 26.95 -3.39 11.75
N GLY A 14 27.83 -4.26 11.28
CA GLY A 14 27.85 -5.67 11.70
C GLY A 14 27.99 -5.84 13.21
N GLY A 15 28.74 -4.98 13.90
CA GLY A 15 28.83 -5.00 15.36
C GLY A 15 27.49 -4.75 16.06
N GLU A 16 26.71 -3.79 15.57
CA GLU A 16 25.38 -3.48 16.10
C GLU A 16 24.35 -4.56 15.77
N TYR A 17 24.43 -5.15 14.57
CA TYR A 17 23.59 -6.30 14.19
C TYR A 17 23.92 -7.56 14.99
N ALA A 18 25.19 -7.85 15.24
CA ALA A 18 25.61 -8.94 16.11
C ALA A 18 25.07 -8.72 17.53
N PHE A 19 25.20 -7.50 18.07
CA PHE A 19 24.63 -7.16 19.37
C PHE A 19 23.10 -7.35 19.39
N LEU A 20 22.37 -6.86 18.39
CA LEU A 20 20.92 -7.07 18.29
C LEU A 20 20.56 -8.57 18.21
N ALA A 21 21.28 -9.34 17.39
CA ALA A 21 21.06 -10.78 17.25
C ALA A 21 21.24 -11.52 18.57
N ASP A 22 22.32 -11.23 19.31
CA ASP A 22 22.58 -11.83 20.62
C ASP A 22 21.48 -11.47 21.63
N ARG A 23 21.05 -10.19 21.65
CA ARG A 23 19.93 -9.75 22.50
C ARG A 23 18.62 -10.46 22.17
N ILE A 24 18.33 -10.75 20.89
CA ILE A 24 17.13 -11.50 20.48
C ILE A 24 17.25 -12.97 20.90
N ARG A 25 18.41 -13.60 20.71
CA ARG A 25 18.66 -14.99 21.11
C ARG A 25 18.48 -15.22 22.61
N GLU A 26 18.79 -14.24 23.45
CA GLU A 26 18.50 -14.29 24.89
C GLU A 26 17.01 -14.46 25.21
N HIS A 27 16.11 -14.08 24.30
CA HIS A 27 14.67 -14.33 24.43
C HIS A 27 14.25 -15.71 23.91
N GLY A 28 15.19 -16.59 23.54
CA GLY A 28 14.91 -17.93 23.00
C GLY A 28 14.26 -17.87 21.63
N VAL A 29 14.81 -17.03 20.74
CA VAL A 29 14.38 -16.83 19.35
C VAL A 29 15.59 -17.06 18.47
N GLU A 30 15.41 -17.81 17.38
CA GLU A 30 16.46 -18.00 16.37
C GLU A 30 16.63 -16.73 15.54
N VAL A 31 17.85 -16.46 15.09
CA VAL A 31 18.15 -15.26 14.29
C VAL A 31 18.88 -15.65 13.03
N LEU A 32 18.37 -15.21 11.88
CA LEU A 32 19.05 -15.25 10.59
C LEU A 32 19.53 -13.84 10.21
N LEU A 33 20.81 -13.70 9.93
CA LEU A 33 21.44 -12.45 9.48
C LEU A 33 21.53 -12.41 7.96
N VAL A 34 20.92 -11.42 7.34
CA VAL A 34 20.98 -11.16 5.90
C VAL A 34 21.81 -9.91 5.66
N ASP A 35 22.96 -10.07 4.98
CA ASP A 35 23.82 -8.95 4.62
C ASP A 35 23.39 -8.30 3.30
N ALA A 36 23.15 -7.00 3.36
CA ALA A 36 22.85 -6.16 2.21
C ALA A 36 23.85 -4.99 2.06
N GLY A 37 25.05 -5.13 2.64
CA GLY A 37 26.17 -4.21 2.48
C GLY A 37 26.77 -4.24 1.06
N ILE A 38 27.43 -3.14 0.68
CA ILE A 38 28.01 -2.97 -0.68
C ILE A 38 29.44 -2.40 -0.68
N VAL A 39 29.94 -1.93 0.47
CA VAL A 39 31.16 -1.12 0.54
C VAL A 39 32.36 -1.97 0.95
N GLY A 40 32.21 -2.73 2.03
CA GLY A 40 33.32 -3.44 2.67
C GLY A 40 32.94 -4.85 3.08
N GLU A 41 33.90 -5.59 3.62
CA GLU A 41 33.64 -6.92 4.18
C GLU A 41 32.71 -6.83 5.39
N PRO A 42 31.80 -7.81 5.58
CA PRO A 42 30.86 -7.79 6.69
C PRO A 42 31.59 -7.92 8.03
N LEU A 43 31.18 -7.11 9.01
CA LEU A 43 31.75 -7.09 10.37
C LEU A 43 31.09 -8.12 11.30
N ALA A 44 30.06 -8.82 10.83
CA ALA A 44 29.41 -9.95 11.47
C ALA A 44 29.20 -11.05 10.43
N THR A 45 29.19 -12.32 10.85
CA THR A 45 29.00 -13.44 9.91
C THR A 45 27.53 -13.49 9.49
N PRO A 46 27.19 -13.32 8.19
CA PRO A 46 25.83 -13.48 7.72
C PRO A 46 25.45 -14.95 7.54
N ASP A 47 24.15 -15.24 7.66
CA ASP A 47 23.54 -16.50 7.24
C ASP A 47 23.14 -16.47 5.75
N VAL A 48 22.84 -15.28 5.23
CA VAL A 48 22.68 -15.00 3.79
C VAL A 48 23.62 -13.88 3.39
N THR A 49 24.55 -14.15 2.47
CA THR A 49 25.60 -13.20 2.12
C THR A 49 25.09 -12.10 1.18
N ARG A 50 25.82 -10.98 1.12
CA ARG A 50 25.54 -9.90 0.16
C ARG A 50 25.58 -10.36 -1.29
N GLU A 51 26.40 -11.36 -1.61
CA GLU A 51 26.46 -11.95 -2.96
C GLU A 51 25.18 -12.70 -3.29
N GLU A 52 24.61 -13.45 -2.34
CA GLU A 52 23.31 -14.10 -2.50
C GLU A 52 22.17 -13.08 -2.64
N VAL A 53 22.21 -12.00 -1.85
CA VAL A 53 21.26 -10.89 -1.95
C VAL A 53 21.34 -10.19 -3.31
N ALA A 54 22.54 -9.86 -3.78
CA ALA A 54 22.70 -9.24 -5.11
C ALA A 54 22.25 -10.17 -6.24
N ALA A 55 22.58 -11.47 -6.13
CA ALA A 55 22.19 -12.47 -7.12
C ALA A 55 20.66 -12.61 -7.21
N ALA A 56 19.94 -12.50 -6.09
CA ALA A 56 18.47 -12.49 -6.08
C ALA A 56 17.88 -11.30 -6.86
N ALA A 57 18.63 -10.19 -6.99
CA ALA A 57 18.27 -9.05 -7.83
C ALA A 57 18.82 -9.14 -9.27
N GLY A 58 19.47 -10.26 -9.65
CA GLY A 58 20.15 -10.41 -10.94
C GLY A 58 21.40 -9.56 -11.09
N ALA A 59 22.05 -9.19 -9.98
CA ALA A 59 23.22 -8.31 -9.95
C ALA A 59 24.44 -8.98 -9.32
N ASP A 60 25.61 -8.35 -9.52
CA ASP A 60 26.88 -8.73 -8.92
C ASP A 60 27.39 -7.63 -7.98
N VAL A 61 27.76 -8.00 -6.76
CA VAL A 61 28.19 -7.04 -5.71
C VAL A 61 29.43 -6.26 -6.15
N ALA A 62 30.41 -6.93 -6.78
CA ALA A 62 31.64 -6.28 -7.20
C ALA A 62 31.40 -5.26 -8.32
N ALA A 63 30.49 -5.57 -9.26
CA ALA A 63 30.06 -4.64 -10.30
C ALA A 63 29.33 -3.42 -9.71
N LEU A 64 28.43 -3.62 -8.74
CA LEU A 64 27.73 -2.53 -8.05
C LEU A 64 28.72 -1.62 -7.30
N ALA A 65 29.68 -2.20 -6.58
CA ALA A 65 30.72 -1.44 -5.88
C ALA A 65 31.62 -0.66 -6.84
N ALA A 66 32.00 -1.27 -7.98
CA ALA A 66 32.84 -0.63 -8.98
C ALA A 66 32.16 0.53 -9.72
N ALA A 67 30.83 0.50 -9.85
CA ALA A 67 30.06 1.58 -10.48
C ALA A 67 30.09 2.90 -9.68
N GLY A 68 30.32 2.83 -8.35
CA GLY A 68 30.43 4.00 -7.49
C GLY A 68 29.12 4.78 -7.27
N ASP A 69 27.99 4.32 -7.83
CA ASP A 69 26.67 4.88 -7.60
C ASP A 69 26.01 4.21 -6.38
N ARG A 70 26.18 4.85 -5.23
CA ARG A 70 25.62 4.36 -3.96
C ARG A 70 24.10 4.26 -3.99
N GLY A 71 23.41 5.15 -4.70
CA GLY A 71 21.94 5.16 -4.76
C GLY A 71 21.43 3.93 -5.49
N ALA A 72 21.91 3.72 -6.72
CA ALA A 72 21.54 2.59 -7.55
C ALA A 72 21.92 1.23 -6.91
N ALA A 73 23.06 1.18 -6.22
CA ALA A 73 23.49 -0.01 -5.52
C ALA A 73 22.57 -0.33 -4.33
N VAL A 74 22.21 0.66 -3.50
CA VAL A 74 21.26 0.47 -2.38
C VAL A 74 19.90 0.01 -2.88
N GLU A 75 19.39 0.59 -3.98
CA GLU A 75 18.11 0.18 -4.56
C GLU A 75 18.15 -1.28 -5.06
N THR A 76 19.24 -1.67 -5.73
CA THR A 76 19.41 -3.04 -6.23
C THR A 76 19.50 -4.05 -5.09
N MET A 77 20.27 -3.73 -4.04
CA MET A 77 20.36 -4.58 -2.86
C MET A 77 19.04 -4.64 -2.09
N ALA A 78 18.26 -3.57 -2.07
CA ALA A 78 16.93 -3.56 -1.46
C ALA A 78 15.98 -4.53 -2.16
N ARG A 79 15.96 -4.55 -3.50
CA ARG A 79 15.18 -5.54 -4.28
C ARG A 79 15.64 -6.96 -4.02
N GLY A 80 16.96 -7.19 -3.98
CA GLY A 80 17.52 -8.50 -3.66
C GLY A 80 17.14 -8.98 -2.26
N ALA A 81 17.19 -8.07 -1.29
CA ALA A 81 16.81 -8.36 0.09
C ALA A 81 15.30 -8.67 0.20
N ALA A 82 14.45 -7.97 -0.55
CA ALA A 82 13.03 -8.27 -0.67
C ALA A 82 12.79 -9.71 -1.15
N SER A 83 13.42 -10.11 -2.26
CA SER A 83 13.27 -11.47 -2.80
C SER A 83 13.78 -12.55 -1.83
N VAL A 84 14.88 -12.29 -1.11
CA VAL A 84 15.38 -13.20 -0.08
C VAL A 84 14.38 -13.37 1.07
N VAL A 85 13.84 -12.27 1.61
CA VAL A 85 12.92 -12.38 2.76
C VAL A 85 11.57 -12.96 2.36
N GLU A 86 11.09 -12.72 1.14
CA GLU A 86 9.91 -13.39 0.60
C GLU A 86 10.11 -14.90 0.49
N GLY A 87 11.28 -15.34 0.00
CA GLY A 87 11.65 -16.76 -0.04
C GLY A 87 11.69 -17.39 1.35
N LEU A 88 12.35 -16.74 2.32
CA LEU A 88 12.40 -17.22 3.71
C LEU A 88 11.01 -17.29 4.36
N TYR A 89 10.13 -16.33 4.06
CA TYR A 89 8.75 -16.35 4.53
C TYR A 89 7.96 -17.51 3.93
N ALA A 90 8.05 -17.73 2.62
CA ALA A 90 7.39 -18.84 1.93
C ALA A 90 7.88 -20.22 2.44
N GLU A 91 9.14 -20.31 2.88
CA GLU A 91 9.72 -21.52 3.50
C GLU A 91 9.31 -21.71 4.98
N GLY A 92 8.57 -20.77 5.58
CA GLY A 92 8.21 -20.80 7.00
C GLY A 92 9.40 -20.54 7.93
N ARG A 93 10.42 -19.81 7.45
CA ARG A 93 11.68 -19.51 8.17
C ARG A 93 11.78 -18.03 8.59
N LEU A 94 10.68 -17.29 8.52
CA LEU A 94 10.58 -15.89 8.93
C LEU A 94 9.26 -15.68 9.69
N ASP A 95 9.36 -15.53 11.01
CA ASP A 95 8.23 -15.17 11.88
C ASP A 95 8.19 -13.67 12.19
N ALA A 96 9.34 -13.00 12.05
CA ALA A 96 9.45 -11.54 12.18
C ALA A 96 10.67 -11.04 11.41
N ILE A 97 10.63 -9.78 10.99
CA ILE A 97 11.76 -9.09 10.35
C ILE A 97 12.17 -7.85 11.16
N GLY A 98 13.48 -7.66 11.29
CA GLY A 98 14.06 -6.52 11.99
C GLY A 98 15.24 -5.90 11.24
N GLY A 99 15.54 -4.66 11.58
CA GLY A 99 16.80 -4.04 11.19
C GLY A 99 17.06 -2.73 11.92
N LEU A 100 18.28 -2.24 11.77
CA LEU A 100 18.74 -0.97 12.32
C LEU A 100 19.58 -0.21 11.29
N GLY A 101 19.42 1.11 11.22
CA GLY A 101 20.12 1.90 10.21
C GLY A 101 19.89 3.40 10.26
N GLY A 102 20.76 4.13 9.55
CA GLY A 102 20.51 5.52 9.19
C GLY A 102 19.45 5.65 8.09
N SER A 103 19.34 6.79 7.41
CA SER A 103 18.38 6.98 6.30
C SER A 103 18.51 5.92 5.21
N GLY A 104 19.72 5.69 4.68
CA GLY A 104 19.95 4.70 3.61
C GLY A 104 19.69 3.26 4.05
N GLY A 105 20.13 2.87 5.26
CA GLY A 105 19.84 1.54 5.81
C GLY A 105 18.35 1.34 6.09
N SER A 106 17.66 2.38 6.56
CA SER A 106 16.20 2.34 6.75
C SER A 106 15.49 2.17 5.43
N ALA A 107 15.87 2.90 4.38
CA ALA A 107 15.29 2.76 3.05
C ALA A 107 15.44 1.32 2.52
N LEU A 108 16.64 0.74 2.64
CA LEU A 108 16.93 -0.63 2.19
C LEU A 108 16.10 -1.67 2.95
N VAL A 109 16.17 -1.64 4.28
CA VAL A 109 15.52 -2.67 5.12
C VAL A 109 14.01 -2.56 5.02
N THR A 110 13.47 -1.34 5.06
CA THR A 110 12.01 -1.17 4.98
C THR A 110 11.44 -1.49 3.61
N HIS A 111 12.22 -1.35 2.53
CA HIS A 111 11.82 -1.88 1.22
C HIS A 111 11.60 -3.40 1.28
N ALA A 112 12.53 -4.16 1.87
CA ALA A 112 12.37 -5.60 2.07
C ALA A 112 11.18 -5.92 3.01
N MET A 113 10.99 -5.15 4.08
CA MET A 113 9.83 -5.30 4.98
C MET A 113 8.50 -5.13 4.24
N ARG A 114 8.38 -4.16 3.32
CA ARG A 114 7.15 -3.90 2.55
C ARG A 114 6.79 -4.99 1.54
N ALA A 115 7.75 -5.83 1.17
CA ALA A 115 7.49 -6.98 0.32
C ALA A 115 6.67 -8.06 1.05
N LEU A 116 6.84 -8.19 2.37
CA LEU A 116 6.14 -9.19 3.18
C LEU A 116 4.64 -8.86 3.37
N PRO A 117 3.79 -9.87 3.60
CA PRO A 117 2.37 -9.67 3.88
C PRO A 117 2.09 -8.80 5.11
N ILE A 118 0.94 -8.14 5.13
CA ILE A 118 0.43 -7.43 6.31
C ILE A 118 0.23 -8.43 7.44
N GLY A 119 0.57 -8.03 8.68
CA GLY A 119 0.46 -8.88 9.86
C GLY A 119 1.75 -9.62 10.22
N VAL A 120 2.68 -9.80 9.27
CA VAL A 120 4.04 -10.25 9.60
C VAL A 120 4.72 -9.18 10.44
N PRO A 121 5.22 -9.47 11.65
CA PRO A 121 5.93 -8.51 12.49
C PRO A 121 7.13 -7.83 11.80
N LYS A 122 7.14 -6.50 11.73
CA LYS A 122 8.22 -5.71 11.10
C LYS A 122 8.65 -4.56 12.01
N LEU A 123 9.93 -4.49 12.38
CA LEU A 123 10.45 -3.42 13.23
C LEU A 123 11.77 -2.83 12.70
N MET A 124 11.78 -1.52 12.46
CA MET A 124 12.95 -0.77 12.00
C MET A 124 13.44 0.21 13.08
N VAL A 125 14.67 0.01 13.57
CA VAL A 125 15.35 0.99 14.44
C VAL A 125 16.06 2.03 13.57
N SER A 126 15.51 3.24 13.50
CA SER A 126 15.93 4.24 12.53
C SER A 126 16.34 5.56 13.15
N THR A 127 17.40 6.17 12.62
CA THR A 127 17.78 7.56 12.94
C THR A 127 16.84 8.61 12.35
N VAL A 128 15.92 8.21 11.48
CA VAL A 128 14.94 9.09 10.82
C VAL A 128 13.49 8.75 11.16
N ALA A 129 13.26 7.94 12.20
CA ALA A 129 11.90 7.64 12.67
C ALA A 129 11.16 8.88 13.20
N SER A 130 11.89 9.89 13.70
CA SER A 130 11.32 11.17 14.14
C SER A 130 11.29 12.18 12.99
N GLY A 131 10.55 11.87 11.92
CA GLY A 131 10.44 12.68 10.71
C GLY A 131 9.33 12.18 9.78
N ASP A 132 9.42 12.52 8.49
CA ASP A 132 8.55 11.92 7.48
C ASP A 132 8.93 10.45 7.30
N THR A 133 7.99 9.57 7.70
CA THR A 133 8.19 8.11 7.63
C THR A 133 7.43 7.45 6.49
N THR A 134 6.68 8.23 5.70
CA THR A 134 5.89 7.75 4.55
C THR A 134 6.70 6.86 3.59
N PRO A 135 7.91 7.24 3.13
CA PRO A 135 8.67 6.40 2.19
C PRO A 135 9.26 5.12 2.82
N TYR A 136 9.25 4.99 4.14
CA TYR A 136 9.73 3.82 4.87
C TYR A 136 8.59 2.88 5.26
N VAL A 137 7.47 3.42 5.74
CA VAL A 137 6.32 2.60 6.15
C VAL A 137 5.50 2.15 4.93
N GLY A 138 5.26 3.07 3.98
CA GLY A 138 4.38 2.82 2.84
C GLY A 138 2.97 2.44 3.29
N SER A 139 2.43 1.36 2.70
CA SER A 139 1.07 0.87 2.94
C SER A 139 1.01 -0.43 3.73
N VAL A 140 1.97 -0.66 4.64
CA VAL A 140 1.99 -1.85 5.49
C VAL A 140 2.31 -1.47 6.95
N ASP A 141 2.22 -2.46 7.82
CA ASP A 141 2.40 -2.40 9.27
C ASP A 141 3.87 -2.37 9.74
N VAL A 142 4.75 -1.57 9.11
CA VAL A 142 6.12 -1.35 9.61
C VAL A 142 6.10 -0.51 10.88
N THR A 143 6.70 -1.04 11.95
CA THR A 143 6.92 -0.28 13.20
C THR A 143 8.28 0.42 13.18
N MET A 144 8.27 1.75 13.31
CA MET A 144 9.49 2.57 13.38
C MET A 144 9.87 2.85 14.85
N MET A 145 11.09 2.49 15.26
CA MET A 145 11.66 2.81 16.56
C MET A 145 12.78 3.85 16.40
N TYR A 146 12.66 5.00 17.05
CA TYR A 146 13.69 6.04 16.95
C TYR A 146 14.97 5.64 17.69
N SER A 147 16.11 5.71 17.00
CA SER A 147 17.42 5.35 17.57
C SER A 147 17.96 6.37 18.59
N VAL A 148 17.36 7.57 18.66
CA VAL A 148 17.73 8.73 19.51
C VAL A 148 19.08 9.35 19.17
N VAL A 149 20.11 8.52 19.05
CA VAL A 149 21.47 8.87 18.64
C VAL A 149 21.77 8.20 17.30
N ASP A 150 22.80 8.67 16.61
CA ASP A 150 23.29 7.98 15.43
C ASP A 150 23.74 6.55 15.75
N ILE A 151 23.62 5.66 14.78
CA ILE A 151 23.98 4.25 14.88
C ILE A 151 25.43 4.11 14.40
N ALA A 152 26.33 4.42 15.33
CA ALA A 152 27.78 4.41 15.15
C ALA A 152 28.43 3.79 16.40
N GLY A 153 28.28 2.47 16.53
CA GLY A 153 28.74 1.67 17.65
C GLY A 153 27.74 1.57 18.81
N ILE A 154 28.10 0.71 19.77
CA ILE A 154 27.31 0.44 20.97
C ILE A 154 27.78 1.34 22.12
N ASN A 155 26.89 2.22 22.58
CA ASN A 155 27.09 3.10 23.72
C ASN A 155 25.94 2.90 24.73
N ARG A 156 26.00 3.59 25.87
CA ARG A 156 25.01 3.43 26.96
C ARG A 156 23.57 3.72 26.53
N VAL A 157 23.38 4.58 25.53
CA VAL A 157 22.06 4.92 24.98
C VAL A 157 21.65 3.89 23.93
N SER A 158 22.49 3.66 22.90
CA SER A 158 22.15 2.73 21.83
C SER A 158 21.99 1.29 22.32
N ALA A 159 22.77 0.83 23.31
CA ALA A 159 22.61 -0.49 23.91
C ALA A 159 21.21 -0.71 24.51
N ARG A 160 20.64 0.31 25.17
CA ARG A 160 19.29 0.23 25.75
C ARG A 160 18.22 0.20 24.67
N ILE A 161 18.37 1.01 23.64
CA ILE A 161 17.41 1.09 22.53
C ILE A 161 17.42 -0.21 21.72
N ILE A 162 18.60 -0.74 21.41
CA ILE A 162 18.74 -2.03 20.71
C ILE A 162 18.21 -3.18 21.57
N ALA A 163 18.39 -3.15 22.89
CA ALA A 163 17.78 -4.14 23.79
C ALA A 163 16.24 -4.06 23.80
N ASN A 164 15.67 -2.86 23.79
CA ASN A 164 14.21 -2.68 23.65
C ASN A 164 13.71 -3.21 22.30
N ALA A 165 14.43 -2.93 21.21
CA ALA A 165 14.10 -3.45 19.89
C ALA A 165 14.15 -4.98 19.84
N ALA A 166 15.14 -5.60 20.49
CA ALA A 166 15.25 -7.04 20.61
C ALA A 166 14.04 -7.66 21.35
N GLY A 167 13.66 -7.07 22.48
CA GLY A 167 12.48 -7.51 23.24
C GLY A 167 11.17 -7.33 22.47
N ALA A 168 11.03 -6.22 21.73
CA ALA A 168 9.88 -5.97 20.88
C ALA A 168 9.79 -6.99 19.72
N LEU A 169 10.88 -7.21 18.99
CA LEU A 169 10.96 -8.20 17.91
C LEU A 169 10.63 -9.60 18.43
N ALA A 170 11.25 -10.02 19.53
CA ALA A 170 10.99 -11.34 20.12
C ALA A 170 9.55 -11.48 20.62
N GLY A 171 8.97 -10.42 21.20
CA GLY A 171 7.58 -10.40 21.66
C GLY A 171 6.60 -10.50 20.50
N MET A 172 6.79 -9.71 19.44
CA MET A 172 5.93 -9.76 18.24
C MET A 172 6.05 -11.10 17.52
N ALA A 173 7.26 -11.67 17.40
CA ALA A 173 7.49 -12.96 16.76
C ALA A 173 6.84 -14.14 17.50
N LYS A 174 6.60 -14.00 18.81
CA LYS A 174 5.98 -15.03 19.66
C LYS A 174 4.51 -14.75 19.98
N VAL A 175 3.94 -13.67 19.44
CA VAL A 175 2.58 -13.30 19.77
C VAL A 175 1.62 -14.39 19.32
N THR A 176 0.69 -14.76 20.20
CA THR A 176 -0.44 -15.59 19.80
C THR A 176 -1.49 -14.64 19.23
N LEU A 177 -1.76 -14.77 17.94
CA LEU A 177 -2.83 -14.01 17.31
C LEU A 177 -4.17 -14.43 17.95
N PRO A 178 -5.11 -13.50 18.15
CA PRO A 178 -6.42 -13.83 18.67
C PRO A 178 -7.12 -14.82 17.72
N GLU A 179 -7.82 -15.81 18.28
CA GLU A 179 -8.80 -16.59 17.52
C GLU A 179 -9.94 -15.63 17.16
N LEU A 180 -9.99 -15.21 15.91
CA LEU A 180 -11.16 -14.56 15.34
C LEU A 180 -12.27 -15.63 15.28
N GLY A 181 -13.49 -15.31 15.72
CA GLY A 181 -14.57 -16.28 15.94
C GLY A 181 -15.03 -17.04 14.68
N GLU A 182 -16.28 -16.87 14.25
CA GLU A 182 -16.64 -17.35 12.91
C GLU A 182 -15.89 -16.50 11.87
N GLU A 183 -15.01 -17.14 11.09
CA GLU A 183 -14.31 -16.51 9.97
C GLU A 183 -15.32 -16.14 8.88
N LYS A 184 -15.81 -14.89 8.92
CA LYS A 184 -16.60 -14.34 7.84
C LYS A 184 -15.68 -14.04 6.65
N PRO A 185 -16.11 -14.34 5.41
CA PRO A 185 -15.36 -13.92 4.23
C PRO A 185 -15.20 -12.40 4.22
N ILE A 186 -13.95 -11.93 4.05
CA ILE A 186 -13.63 -10.51 4.05
C ILE A 186 -13.83 -9.91 2.66
N VAL A 187 -14.56 -8.79 2.59
CA VAL A 187 -14.60 -7.90 1.43
C VAL A 187 -13.89 -6.60 1.79
N VAL A 188 -13.05 -6.09 0.89
CA VAL A 188 -12.47 -4.75 1.04
C VAL A 188 -13.29 -3.72 0.30
N ALA A 189 -13.46 -2.53 0.87
CA ALA A 189 -14.20 -1.43 0.25
C ALA A 189 -13.43 -0.12 0.29
N SER A 190 -13.52 0.68 -0.77
CA SER A 190 -12.83 1.97 -0.88
C SER A 190 -13.77 3.15 -0.59
N MET A 191 -13.29 4.12 0.18
CA MET A 191 -14.10 5.24 0.68
C MET A 191 -13.36 6.59 0.62
N PHE A 192 -14.13 7.65 0.42
CA PHE A 192 -13.74 9.02 0.71
C PHE A 192 -14.89 9.76 1.40
N GLY A 193 -14.60 10.90 2.05
CA GLY A 193 -15.63 11.64 2.80
C GLY A 193 -16.89 11.92 1.97
N VAL A 194 -16.72 12.21 0.68
CA VAL A 194 -17.77 12.52 -0.31
C VAL A 194 -18.47 11.31 -0.93
N THR A 195 -18.06 10.08 -0.59
CA THR A 195 -18.69 8.80 -1.01
C THR A 195 -19.13 7.95 0.19
N THR A 196 -19.03 8.51 1.41
CA THR A 196 -19.34 7.81 2.67
C THR A 196 -20.73 7.19 2.69
N ALA A 197 -21.74 7.86 2.12
CA ALA A 197 -23.12 7.37 2.15
C ALA A 197 -23.27 6.06 1.35
N ALA A 198 -22.70 5.99 0.15
CA ALA A 198 -22.70 4.76 -0.62
C ALA A 198 -21.92 3.63 0.04
N VAL A 199 -20.71 3.92 0.53
CA VAL A 199 -19.87 2.89 1.16
C VAL A 199 -20.55 2.35 2.43
N THR A 200 -21.17 3.21 3.22
CA THR A 200 -21.90 2.80 4.43
C THR A 200 -23.05 1.87 4.09
N THR A 201 -23.87 2.25 3.11
CA THR A 201 -25.00 1.45 2.62
C THR A 201 -24.54 0.10 2.09
N ALA A 202 -23.52 0.08 1.23
CA ALA A 202 -23.01 -1.14 0.64
C ALA A 202 -22.33 -2.06 1.67
N ARG A 203 -21.61 -1.48 2.63
CA ARG A 203 -21.01 -2.20 3.76
C ARG A 203 -22.08 -2.90 4.59
N GLU A 204 -23.10 -2.16 5.03
CA GLU A 204 -24.20 -2.73 5.84
C GLU A 204 -24.90 -3.86 5.10
N ARG A 205 -25.12 -3.68 3.79
CA ARG A 205 -25.70 -4.72 2.94
C ARG A 205 -24.84 -5.98 2.87
N LEU A 206 -23.53 -5.85 2.72
CA LEU A 206 -22.62 -6.99 2.69
C LEU A 206 -22.50 -7.66 4.08
N GLU A 207 -22.52 -6.88 5.17
CA GLU A 207 -22.53 -7.43 6.53
C GLU A 207 -23.80 -8.25 6.81
N GLU A 208 -24.97 -7.80 6.33
CA GLU A 208 -26.23 -8.57 6.36
C GLU A 208 -26.14 -9.89 5.58
N LEU A 209 -25.38 -9.89 4.48
CA LEU A 209 -25.14 -11.05 3.63
C LEU A 209 -24.05 -11.98 4.17
N GLY A 210 -23.47 -11.67 5.34
CA GLY A 210 -22.55 -12.56 6.06
C GLY A 210 -21.06 -12.26 5.85
N TYR A 211 -20.71 -11.14 5.21
CA TYR A 211 -19.32 -10.72 5.03
C TYR A 211 -18.80 -9.90 6.22
N GLU A 212 -17.49 -9.88 6.39
CA GLU A 212 -16.80 -8.82 7.14
C GLU A 212 -16.27 -7.80 6.13
N VAL A 213 -16.52 -6.51 6.36
CA VAL A 213 -16.15 -5.47 5.40
C VAL A 213 -15.09 -4.54 5.98
N LEU A 214 -13.92 -4.50 5.34
CA LEU A 214 -12.84 -3.60 5.71
C LEU A 214 -12.85 -2.37 4.80
N VAL A 215 -13.07 -1.19 5.39
CA VAL A 215 -13.19 0.07 4.66
C VAL A 215 -11.85 0.83 4.67
N PHE A 216 -11.36 1.20 3.49
CA PHE A 216 -10.09 1.91 3.29
C PHE A 216 -10.34 3.32 2.80
N HIS A 217 -9.84 4.31 3.56
CA HIS A 217 -9.84 5.70 3.14
C HIS A 217 -8.84 5.90 1.99
N GLN A 218 -9.30 6.40 0.85
CA GLN A 218 -8.52 6.49 -0.39
C GLN A 218 -7.57 7.69 -0.37
N THR A 219 -6.44 7.52 0.32
CA THR A 219 -5.41 8.54 0.56
C THR A 219 -4.06 8.22 -0.10
N GLY A 220 -4.06 7.36 -1.12
CA GLY A 220 -2.89 6.72 -1.70
C GLY A 220 -2.43 5.54 -0.85
N ALA A 221 -2.12 5.80 0.43
CA ALA A 221 -1.73 4.76 1.37
C ALA A 221 -2.85 3.74 1.63
N GLY A 222 -4.09 4.21 1.72
CA GLY A 222 -5.25 3.33 1.94
C GLY A 222 -5.55 2.42 0.75
N GLY A 223 -5.52 2.94 -0.49
CA GLY A 223 -5.58 2.11 -1.68
C GLY A 223 -4.45 1.08 -1.72
N GLY A 224 -3.22 1.48 -1.44
CA GLY A 224 -2.10 0.52 -1.37
C GLY A 224 -2.26 -0.56 -0.29
N SER A 225 -2.87 -0.23 0.85
CA SER A 225 -3.13 -1.20 1.92
C SER A 225 -4.20 -2.20 1.49
N MET A 226 -5.22 -1.71 0.78
CA MET A 226 -6.28 -2.52 0.19
C MET A 226 -5.73 -3.51 -0.84
N GLU A 227 -4.91 -3.04 -1.78
CA GLU A 227 -4.23 -3.88 -2.78
C GLU A 227 -3.38 -4.96 -2.10
N LYS A 228 -2.61 -4.60 -1.07
CA LYS A 228 -1.75 -5.56 -0.36
C LYS A 228 -2.55 -6.65 0.35
N LEU A 229 -3.71 -6.33 0.94
CA LEU A 229 -4.58 -7.33 1.57
C LEU A 229 -5.17 -8.31 0.54
N LEU A 230 -5.58 -7.80 -0.63
CA LEU A 230 -6.05 -8.63 -1.75
C LEU A 230 -4.93 -9.57 -2.24
N ALA A 231 -3.74 -9.03 -2.50
CA ALA A 231 -2.58 -9.81 -2.94
C ALA A 231 -2.12 -10.85 -1.92
N SER A 232 -2.35 -10.58 -0.63
CA SER A 232 -1.99 -11.49 0.47
C SER A 232 -3.07 -12.55 0.76
N GLY A 233 -4.20 -12.56 0.02
CA GLY A 233 -5.25 -13.57 0.15
C GLY A 233 -6.16 -13.40 1.38
N PHE A 234 -6.15 -12.22 2.02
CA PHE A 234 -7.02 -11.97 3.19
C PHE A 234 -8.47 -11.68 2.80
N ALA A 235 -8.72 -11.23 1.57
CA ALA A 235 -10.05 -10.84 1.10
C ALA A 235 -10.50 -11.72 -0.06
N VAL A 236 -11.80 -11.97 -0.14
CA VAL A 236 -12.43 -12.80 -1.18
C VAL A 236 -12.94 -11.98 -2.37
N GLY A 237 -13.05 -10.66 -2.22
CA GLY A 237 -13.52 -9.75 -3.26
C GLY A 237 -13.31 -8.27 -2.89
N SER A 238 -13.50 -7.41 -3.89
CA SER A 238 -13.31 -5.96 -3.76
C SER A 238 -14.55 -5.18 -4.19
N LEU A 239 -14.99 -4.26 -3.34
CA LEU A 239 -16.03 -3.27 -3.61
C LEU A 239 -15.40 -1.87 -3.71
N ASP A 240 -14.94 -1.52 -4.88
CA ASP A 240 -14.16 -0.31 -5.11
C ASP A 240 -15.03 0.89 -5.52
N VAL A 241 -15.77 1.45 -4.55
CA VAL A 241 -16.68 2.58 -4.79
C VAL A 241 -15.91 3.86 -5.16
N THR A 242 -14.75 4.08 -4.55
CA THR A 242 -13.98 5.33 -4.62
C THR A 242 -12.60 5.12 -5.23
N THR A 243 -12.34 5.76 -6.36
CA THR A 243 -11.09 5.60 -7.14
C THR A 243 -10.31 6.91 -7.30
N THR A 244 -10.62 7.90 -6.45
CA THR A 244 -10.05 9.28 -6.44
C THR A 244 -8.53 9.38 -6.51
N GLU A 245 -7.80 8.37 -6.03
CA GLU A 245 -6.33 8.36 -6.03
C GLU A 245 -5.74 8.48 -7.46
N PHE A 246 -6.49 8.13 -8.51
CA PHE A 246 -6.10 8.38 -9.90
C PHE A 246 -6.10 9.86 -10.29
N CYS A 247 -6.96 10.69 -9.70
CA CYS A 247 -6.95 12.13 -9.91
C CYS A 247 -5.63 12.73 -9.44
N ASP A 248 -5.22 12.35 -8.23
CA ASP A 248 -3.94 12.74 -7.64
C ASP A 248 -2.75 12.21 -8.44
N GLN A 249 -2.81 10.98 -8.95
CA GLN A 249 -1.77 10.44 -9.83
C GLN A 249 -1.61 11.26 -11.12
N VAL A 250 -2.71 11.65 -11.77
CA VAL A 250 -2.69 12.39 -13.05
C VAL A 250 -2.27 13.85 -12.85
N ALA A 251 -2.83 14.53 -11.85
CA ALA A 251 -2.60 15.96 -11.65
C ALA A 251 -1.45 16.28 -10.66
N GLY A 252 -0.83 15.27 -10.05
CA GLY A 252 0.24 15.44 -9.07
C GLY A 252 -0.26 15.94 -7.71
N GLY A 253 -1.38 15.38 -7.25
CA GLY A 253 -1.92 15.57 -5.90
C GLY A 253 -1.11 14.82 -4.84
N VAL A 254 -1.48 15.02 -3.57
CA VAL A 254 -0.73 14.50 -2.41
C VAL A 254 -1.16 13.09 -1.97
N LEU A 255 -2.27 12.58 -2.51
CA LEU A 255 -2.89 11.29 -2.18
C LEU A 255 -2.92 10.34 -3.39
N ALA A 256 -1.84 10.34 -4.18
CA ALA A 256 -1.77 9.60 -5.45
C ALA A 256 -1.85 8.07 -5.28
N ALA A 257 -2.45 7.42 -6.28
CA ALA A 257 -2.57 5.96 -6.34
C ALA A 257 -1.20 5.29 -6.36
N VAL A 258 -1.11 4.14 -5.68
CA VAL A 258 0.01 3.22 -5.87
C VAL A 258 -0.04 2.60 -7.27
N PRO A 259 1.10 2.15 -7.85
CA PRO A 259 1.13 1.58 -9.20
C PRO A 259 0.12 0.44 -9.41
N GLU A 260 -0.07 -0.41 -8.41
CA GLU A 260 -0.89 -1.62 -8.44
C GLU A 260 -2.39 -1.37 -8.23
N ARG A 261 -2.82 -0.11 -8.06
CA ARG A 261 -4.23 0.23 -7.78
C ARG A 261 -5.17 -0.37 -8.83
N LEU A 262 -6.26 -1.03 -8.42
CA LEU A 262 -7.22 -1.81 -9.23
C LEU A 262 -6.67 -3.10 -9.86
N GLU A 263 -5.47 -3.56 -9.51
CA GLU A 263 -4.86 -4.72 -10.17
C GLU A 263 -4.87 -5.99 -9.31
N SER A 264 -4.84 -5.88 -7.97
CA SER A 264 -4.60 -7.06 -7.12
C SER A 264 -5.76 -8.05 -7.11
N ALA A 265 -7.01 -7.57 -7.08
CA ALA A 265 -8.17 -8.44 -7.14
C ALA A 265 -8.22 -9.22 -8.46
N GLY A 266 -8.04 -8.49 -9.59
CA GLY A 266 -8.00 -9.08 -10.92
C GLY A 266 -6.84 -10.06 -11.11
N ALA A 267 -5.65 -9.76 -10.58
CA ALA A 267 -4.49 -10.64 -10.62
C ALA A 267 -4.70 -11.93 -9.80
N ALA A 268 -5.37 -11.83 -8.65
CA ALA A 268 -5.74 -12.96 -7.81
C ALA A 268 -6.98 -13.74 -8.30
N GLY A 269 -7.60 -13.31 -9.41
CA GLY A 269 -8.83 -13.93 -9.95
C GLY A 269 -10.06 -13.73 -9.06
N LEU A 270 -10.03 -12.73 -8.17
CA LEU A 270 -11.12 -12.40 -7.26
C LEU A 270 -12.17 -11.51 -7.96
N PRO A 271 -13.46 -11.61 -7.59
CA PRO A 271 -14.46 -10.64 -8.01
C PRO A 271 -14.11 -9.22 -7.57
N GLN A 272 -14.24 -8.27 -8.51
CA GLN A 272 -14.11 -6.85 -8.24
C GLN A 272 -15.28 -6.07 -8.86
N VAL A 273 -15.94 -5.25 -8.04
CA VAL A 273 -16.99 -4.33 -8.46
C VAL A 273 -16.49 -2.92 -8.21
N VAL A 274 -16.38 -2.12 -9.26
CA VAL A 274 -15.71 -0.81 -9.26
C VAL A 274 -16.71 0.29 -9.61
N SER A 275 -16.52 1.48 -9.05
CA SER A 275 -17.20 2.71 -9.45
C SER A 275 -16.21 3.87 -9.59
N LEU A 276 -16.74 5.03 -9.95
CA LEU A 276 -16.02 6.24 -10.32
C LEU A 276 -16.00 7.27 -9.20
N GLY A 277 -16.25 6.84 -7.96
CA GLY A 277 -16.43 7.72 -6.82
C GLY A 277 -15.23 8.65 -6.60
N ALA A 278 -15.55 9.92 -6.40
CA ALA A 278 -14.62 11.02 -6.17
C ALA A 278 -13.59 11.24 -7.30
N LEU A 279 -13.85 10.78 -8.53
CA LEU A 279 -13.01 11.09 -9.70
C LEU A 279 -13.15 12.56 -10.21
N ASP A 280 -13.81 13.41 -9.44
CA ASP A 280 -13.97 14.84 -9.64
C ASP A 280 -12.92 15.68 -8.91
N MET A 281 -12.07 15.11 -8.04
CA MET A 281 -11.20 15.91 -7.17
C MET A 281 -9.77 15.41 -7.06
N VAL A 282 -8.84 16.36 -7.13
CA VAL A 282 -7.41 16.21 -6.83
C VAL A 282 -7.15 16.80 -5.45
N ASN A 283 -6.38 16.12 -4.61
CA ASN A 283 -6.11 16.54 -3.24
C ASN A 283 -4.77 17.27 -3.14
N PHE A 284 -4.80 18.43 -2.48
CA PHE A 284 -3.61 19.17 -2.08
C PHE A 284 -3.65 19.48 -0.59
N GLY A 285 -2.53 19.98 -0.08
CA GLY A 285 -2.44 20.51 1.28
C GLY A 285 -3.19 21.83 1.47
N PRO A 286 -2.75 22.65 2.44
CA PRO A 286 -3.26 24.00 2.62
C PRO A 286 -3.24 24.81 1.31
N ARG A 287 -4.16 25.77 1.16
CA ARG A 287 -4.36 26.50 -0.12
C ARG A 287 -3.08 27.13 -0.67
N ASP A 288 -2.21 27.64 0.19
CA ASP A 288 -0.93 28.26 -0.14
C ASP A 288 0.13 27.25 -0.61
N THR A 289 -0.10 25.96 -0.42
CA THR A 289 0.76 24.86 -0.92
C THR A 289 0.32 24.33 -2.29
N VAL A 290 -0.84 24.76 -2.81
CA VAL A 290 -1.31 24.37 -4.14
C VAL A 290 -0.32 24.90 -5.19
N PRO A 291 0.18 24.07 -6.12
CA PRO A 291 1.13 24.51 -7.15
C PRO A 291 0.61 25.71 -7.94
N GLU A 292 1.47 26.70 -8.22
CA GLU A 292 1.10 27.96 -8.90
C GLU A 292 0.40 27.73 -10.25
N ARG A 293 0.79 26.68 -10.98
CA ARG A 293 0.14 26.27 -12.24
C ARG A 293 -1.35 25.91 -12.11
N TYR A 294 -1.82 25.68 -10.88
CA TYR A 294 -3.20 25.34 -10.55
C TYR A 294 -3.94 26.48 -9.81
N ALA A 295 -3.33 27.66 -9.65
CA ALA A 295 -3.90 28.75 -8.86
C ALA A 295 -5.29 29.21 -9.36
N ASP A 296 -5.50 29.17 -10.69
CA ASP A 296 -6.75 29.59 -11.35
C ASP A 296 -7.77 28.45 -11.53
N ARG A 297 -7.49 27.26 -11.00
CA ARG A 297 -8.41 26.12 -11.07
C ARG A 297 -9.57 26.31 -10.09
N ASN A 298 -10.63 25.53 -10.27
CA ASN A 298 -11.74 25.48 -9.31
C ASN A 298 -11.26 24.76 -8.04
N LEU A 299 -10.87 25.56 -7.05
CA LEU A 299 -10.33 25.12 -5.76
C LEU A 299 -11.39 25.24 -4.66
N TYR A 300 -11.63 24.16 -3.94
CA TYR A 300 -12.51 24.09 -2.79
C TYR A 300 -11.68 23.85 -1.51
N VAL A 301 -11.66 24.83 -0.61
CA VAL A 301 -10.98 24.71 0.69
C VAL A 301 -11.84 23.86 1.61
N HIS A 302 -11.52 22.56 1.71
CA HIS A 302 -12.28 21.63 2.53
C HIS A 302 -12.04 21.90 4.03
N ASN A 303 -10.79 22.12 4.42
CA ASN A 303 -10.40 22.51 5.76
C ASN A 303 -9.04 23.26 5.73
N PRO A 304 -8.51 23.77 6.86
CA PRO A 304 -7.23 24.50 6.87
C PRO A 304 -6.02 23.71 6.35
N THR A 305 -6.11 22.37 6.29
CA THR A 305 -5.03 21.46 5.89
C THR A 305 -5.22 20.88 4.49
N ILE A 306 -6.44 20.89 3.95
CA ILE A 306 -6.78 20.22 2.68
C ILE A 306 -7.54 21.15 1.74
N THR A 307 -7.05 21.26 0.52
CA THR A 307 -7.71 21.92 -0.61
C THR A 307 -7.97 20.91 -1.71
N LEU A 308 -9.21 20.85 -2.18
CA LEU A 308 -9.62 20.01 -3.30
C LEU A 308 -9.59 20.84 -4.58
N MET A 309 -9.17 20.24 -5.70
CA MET A 309 -9.18 20.87 -7.02
C MET A 309 -10.05 20.04 -7.97
N ARG A 310 -11.03 20.67 -8.63
CA ARG A 310 -11.90 19.99 -9.61
C ARG A 310 -11.08 19.52 -10.82
N THR A 311 -11.18 18.23 -11.16
CA THR A 311 -10.61 17.68 -12.40
C THR A 311 -11.25 18.29 -13.65
N THR A 312 -10.45 18.47 -14.71
CA THR A 312 -10.95 18.94 -16.03
C THR A 312 -11.44 17.79 -16.90
N PRO A 313 -12.18 18.06 -17.99
CA PRO A 313 -12.48 17.06 -19.00
C PRO A 313 -11.24 16.30 -19.52
N ASP A 314 -10.12 16.98 -19.77
CA ASP A 314 -8.91 16.34 -20.28
C ASP A 314 -8.27 15.40 -19.25
N GLU A 315 -8.21 15.82 -17.98
CA GLU A 315 -7.76 14.97 -16.87
C GLU A 315 -8.70 13.77 -16.69
N CYS A 316 -10.02 13.97 -16.79
CA CYS A 316 -11.01 12.89 -16.75
C CYS A 316 -10.82 11.85 -17.88
N ARG A 317 -10.44 12.26 -19.10
CA ARG A 317 -10.10 11.31 -20.17
C ARG A 317 -8.85 10.50 -19.84
N GLU A 318 -7.84 11.13 -19.26
CA GLU A 318 -6.62 10.43 -18.85
C GLU A 318 -6.89 9.41 -17.74
N ILE A 319 -7.67 9.82 -16.74
CA ILE A 319 -8.14 8.96 -15.65
C ILE A 319 -8.97 7.78 -16.21
N ALA A 320 -9.93 8.04 -17.11
CA ALA A 320 -10.72 6.99 -17.75
C ALA A 320 -9.84 5.94 -18.44
N ARG A 321 -8.84 6.38 -19.21
CA ARG A 321 -7.89 5.48 -19.87
C ARG A 321 -7.06 4.67 -18.88
N LEU A 322 -6.65 5.27 -17.77
CA LEU A 322 -5.95 4.55 -16.70
C LEU A 322 -6.81 3.45 -16.08
N VAL A 323 -8.05 3.79 -15.70
CA VAL A 323 -9.02 2.84 -15.13
C VAL A 323 -9.32 1.73 -16.14
N ALA A 324 -9.67 2.06 -17.38
CA ALA A 324 -9.98 1.07 -18.41
C ALA A 324 -8.82 0.10 -18.67
N ARG A 325 -7.58 0.61 -18.77
CA ARG A 325 -6.40 -0.25 -18.93
C ARG A 325 -6.27 -1.28 -17.81
N LYS A 326 -6.48 -0.86 -16.57
CA LYS A 326 -6.37 -1.72 -15.37
C LYS A 326 -7.49 -2.77 -15.33
N LEU A 327 -8.73 -2.36 -15.57
CA LEU A 327 -9.87 -3.28 -15.60
C LEU A 327 -9.78 -4.30 -16.75
N ASN A 328 -9.32 -3.88 -17.94
CA ASN A 328 -9.14 -4.77 -19.09
C ASN A 328 -8.04 -5.83 -18.89
N ALA A 329 -7.12 -5.59 -17.95
CA ALA A 329 -6.02 -6.49 -17.61
C ALA A 329 -6.41 -7.51 -16.51
N ALA A 330 -7.58 -7.35 -15.88
CA ALA A 330 -8.04 -8.25 -14.82
C ALA A 330 -8.34 -9.66 -15.36
N ASN A 331 -8.00 -10.68 -14.56
CA ASN A 331 -8.30 -12.08 -14.86
C ASN A 331 -9.51 -12.62 -14.06
N GLY A 332 -9.99 -11.87 -13.07
CA GLY A 332 -11.17 -12.20 -12.27
C GLY A 332 -12.46 -11.51 -12.76
N PRO A 333 -13.64 -11.94 -12.28
CA PRO A 333 -14.91 -11.30 -12.62
C PRO A 333 -14.88 -9.80 -12.27
N THR A 334 -15.10 -8.95 -13.26
CA THR A 334 -14.90 -7.50 -13.14
C THR A 334 -16.15 -6.76 -13.61
N VAL A 335 -16.69 -5.90 -12.76
CA VAL A 335 -17.88 -5.10 -13.05
C VAL A 335 -17.60 -3.63 -12.78
N LEU A 336 -18.00 -2.74 -13.69
CA LEU A 336 -17.95 -1.30 -13.51
C LEU A 336 -19.37 -0.73 -13.41
N PHE A 337 -19.63 0.05 -12.37
CA PHE A 337 -20.84 0.84 -12.21
C PHE A 337 -20.55 2.32 -12.48
N ILE A 338 -21.35 2.95 -13.34
CA ILE A 338 -21.24 4.36 -13.73
C ILE A 338 -22.45 5.13 -13.15
N PRO A 339 -22.23 6.06 -12.21
CA PRO A 339 -23.30 6.90 -11.64
C PRO A 339 -23.53 8.14 -12.52
N LEU A 340 -24.55 8.08 -13.39
CA LEU A 340 -24.78 9.10 -14.42
C LEU A 340 -25.17 10.49 -13.87
N ARG A 341 -25.53 10.61 -12.58
CA ARG A 341 -25.94 11.88 -11.96
C ARG A 341 -24.89 12.51 -11.04
N GLY A 342 -23.69 11.96 -11.00
CA GLY A 342 -22.56 12.55 -10.31
C GLY A 342 -21.70 11.54 -9.57
N VAL A 343 -20.41 11.84 -9.50
CA VAL A 343 -19.38 10.94 -8.95
C VAL A 343 -19.03 11.24 -7.48
N SER A 344 -19.59 12.28 -6.87
CA SER A 344 -19.34 12.61 -5.46
C SER A 344 -20.45 13.46 -4.87
N ALA A 345 -20.51 13.57 -3.54
CA ALA A 345 -21.44 14.45 -2.84
C ALA A 345 -21.31 15.94 -3.24
N ILE A 346 -20.20 16.35 -3.86
CA ILE A 346 -19.97 17.73 -4.30
C ILE A 346 -19.95 17.88 -5.83
N ALA A 347 -20.15 16.80 -6.59
CA ALA A 347 -20.23 16.79 -8.05
C ALA A 347 -21.63 16.40 -8.57
N THR A 348 -22.68 16.71 -7.82
CA THR A 348 -24.09 16.59 -8.24
C THR A 348 -24.67 17.95 -8.56
N GLU A 349 -25.82 18.00 -9.26
CA GLU A 349 -26.43 19.27 -9.69
C GLU A 349 -26.55 20.30 -8.55
N GLY A 350 -26.03 21.51 -8.80
CA GLY A 350 -26.03 22.61 -7.83
C GLY A 350 -24.87 22.60 -6.82
N GLN A 351 -24.00 21.58 -6.85
CA GLN A 351 -22.83 21.50 -5.98
C GLN A 351 -21.57 22.13 -6.62
N PRO A 352 -20.54 22.48 -5.82
CA PRO A 352 -19.37 23.25 -6.29
C PRO A 352 -18.56 22.60 -7.42
N PHE A 353 -18.54 21.26 -7.49
CA PHE A 353 -17.77 20.48 -8.47
C PHE A 353 -18.66 19.85 -9.55
N HIS A 354 -19.94 20.24 -9.62
CA HIS A 354 -20.82 19.81 -10.71
C HIS A 354 -20.27 20.29 -12.06
N ASP A 355 -19.90 19.34 -12.91
CA ASP A 355 -19.39 19.61 -14.26
C ASP A 355 -19.81 18.47 -15.20
N PRO A 356 -20.96 18.60 -15.88
CA PRO A 356 -21.44 17.59 -16.82
C PRO A 356 -20.48 17.31 -17.98
N MET A 357 -19.63 18.28 -18.35
CA MET A 357 -18.67 18.07 -19.44
C MET A 357 -17.50 17.20 -18.99
N ALA A 358 -17.04 17.37 -17.75
CA ALA A 358 -16.01 16.51 -17.17
C ALA A 358 -16.53 15.09 -16.96
N ASP A 359 -17.75 14.96 -16.44
CA ASP A 359 -18.37 13.65 -16.20
C ASP A 359 -18.64 12.91 -17.53
N GLU A 360 -19.17 13.58 -18.54
CA GLU A 360 -19.34 12.97 -19.87
C GLU A 360 -17.99 12.62 -20.52
N ALA A 361 -16.94 13.42 -20.33
CA ALA A 361 -15.60 13.09 -20.80
C ALA A 361 -15.04 11.82 -20.13
N LEU A 362 -15.30 11.63 -18.83
CA LEU A 362 -14.97 10.40 -18.10
C LEU A 362 -15.75 9.20 -18.64
N PHE A 363 -17.09 9.32 -18.72
CA PHE A 363 -17.97 8.21 -19.09
C PHE A 363 -17.81 7.78 -20.54
N SER A 364 -17.80 8.72 -21.49
CA SER A 364 -17.60 8.42 -22.92
C SER A 364 -16.27 7.72 -23.17
N THR A 365 -15.19 8.19 -22.55
CA THR A 365 -13.87 7.57 -22.72
C THR A 365 -13.83 6.15 -22.14
N LEU A 366 -14.51 5.89 -21.02
CA LEU A 366 -14.64 4.51 -20.49
C LEU A 366 -15.41 3.60 -21.44
N ARG A 367 -16.52 4.08 -22.03
CA ARG A 367 -17.27 3.30 -23.04
C ARG A 367 -16.44 2.96 -24.28
N GLU A 368 -15.52 3.83 -24.67
CA GLU A 368 -14.63 3.63 -25.81
C GLU A 368 -13.48 2.65 -25.51
N GLU A 369 -12.92 2.72 -24.30
CA GLU A 369 -11.66 2.03 -23.96
C GLU A 369 -11.87 0.66 -23.27
N LEU A 370 -13.05 0.39 -22.71
CA LEU A 370 -13.33 -0.87 -22.00
C LEU A 370 -13.57 -2.03 -22.95
N ASP A 371 -12.92 -3.17 -22.66
CA ASP A 371 -13.20 -4.44 -23.29
C ASP A 371 -14.43 -5.08 -22.63
N THR A 372 -15.61 -4.85 -23.21
CA THR A 372 -16.89 -5.38 -22.70
C THR A 372 -17.02 -6.90 -22.76
N ALA A 373 -16.08 -7.61 -23.41
CA ALA A 373 -16.00 -9.07 -23.30
C ALA A 373 -15.37 -9.51 -21.96
N LYS A 374 -14.69 -8.61 -21.25
CA LYS A 374 -14.03 -8.86 -19.96
C LYS A 374 -14.68 -8.12 -18.80
N VAL A 375 -15.16 -6.91 -19.05
CA VAL A 375 -15.71 -6.01 -18.03
C VAL A 375 -17.21 -5.84 -18.27
N GLU A 376 -18.01 -6.27 -17.30
CA GLU A 376 -19.44 -5.98 -17.29
C GLU A 376 -19.67 -4.52 -16.88
N VAL A 377 -20.53 -3.79 -17.59
CA VAL A 377 -20.76 -2.36 -17.34
C VAL A 377 -22.24 -2.11 -17.02
N HIS A 378 -22.49 -1.42 -15.92
CA HIS A 378 -23.81 -0.92 -15.51
C HIS A 378 -23.80 0.59 -15.47
N GLU A 379 -24.68 1.21 -16.23
CA GLU A 379 -24.92 2.65 -16.18
C GLU A 379 -26.25 2.91 -15.49
N LEU A 380 -26.22 3.66 -14.38
CA LEU A 380 -27.40 3.91 -13.56
C LEU A 380 -27.69 5.41 -13.53
N GLU A 381 -28.96 5.78 -13.75
CA GLU A 381 -29.50 7.14 -13.68
C GLU A 381 -29.62 7.65 -12.22
N LEU A 382 -28.54 7.50 -11.47
CA LEU A 382 -28.39 7.77 -10.04
C LEU A 382 -27.04 8.47 -9.80
N ASP A 383 -26.91 9.20 -8.70
CA ASP A 383 -25.60 9.67 -8.25
C ASP A 383 -24.91 8.58 -7.42
N VAL A 384 -23.59 8.71 -7.24
CA VAL A 384 -22.80 7.68 -6.57
C VAL A 384 -23.30 7.36 -5.16
N ASN A 385 -23.89 8.33 -4.45
CA ASN A 385 -24.34 8.21 -3.06
C ASN A 385 -25.81 7.78 -2.93
N ASP A 386 -26.51 7.56 -4.04
CA ASP A 386 -27.85 7.01 -4.01
C ASP A 386 -27.85 5.59 -3.41
N GLU A 387 -28.79 5.34 -2.51
CA GLU A 387 -28.91 4.06 -1.82
C GLU A 387 -29.06 2.89 -2.80
N ALA A 388 -29.86 3.07 -3.86
CA ALA A 388 -30.07 2.01 -4.86
C ALA A 388 -28.81 1.74 -5.69
N PHE A 389 -27.96 2.75 -5.91
CA PHE A 389 -26.66 2.58 -6.57
C PHE A 389 -25.73 1.70 -5.70
N ALA A 390 -25.61 2.05 -4.43
CA ALA A 390 -24.78 1.33 -3.47
C ALA A 390 -25.25 -0.13 -3.27
N LEU A 391 -26.56 -0.35 -3.13
CA LEU A 391 -27.15 -1.69 -3.01
C LEU A 391 -26.92 -2.52 -4.28
N ALA A 392 -27.03 -1.93 -5.47
CA ALA A 392 -26.78 -2.64 -6.72
C ALA A 392 -25.33 -3.15 -6.80
N MET A 393 -24.35 -2.31 -6.42
CA MET A 393 -22.94 -2.72 -6.37
C MET A 393 -22.70 -3.85 -5.36
N ALA A 394 -23.21 -3.72 -4.13
CA ALA A 394 -23.04 -4.72 -3.08
C ALA A 394 -23.66 -6.07 -3.45
N ASN A 395 -24.90 -6.05 -3.94
CA ASN A 395 -25.59 -7.26 -4.36
C ASN A 395 -24.88 -7.93 -5.55
N ARG A 396 -24.39 -7.14 -6.52
CA ARG A 396 -23.67 -7.70 -7.66
C ARG A 396 -22.36 -8.37 -7.22
N LEU A 397 -21.64 -7.77 -6.27
CA LEU A 397 -20.44 -8.41 -5.71
C LEU A 397 -20.77 -9.73 -5.01
N HIS A 398 -21.83 -9.76 -4.20
CA HIS A 398 -22.31 -10.99 -3.55
C HIS A 398 -22.66 -12.08 -4.57
N GLU A 399 -23.41 -11.75 -5.63
CA GLU A 399 -23.75 -12.70 -6.69
C GLU A 399 -22.50 -13.32 -7.35
N LEU A 400 -21.47 -12.51 -7.59
CA LEU A 400 -20.21 -12.99 -8.15
C LEU A 400 -19.45 -13.89 -7.17
N LEU A 401 -19.53 -13.61 -5.87
CA LEU A 401 -18.90 -14.43 -4.83
C LEU A 401 -19.62 -15.77 -4.67
N GLU A 402 -20.95 -15.80 -4.69
CA GLU A 402 -21.76 -17.03 -4.62
C GLU A 402 -21.62 -17.92 -5.88
N ALA A 403 -21.32 -17.32 -7.03
CA ALA A 403 -21.10 -18.05 -8.28
C ALA A 403 -19.72 -18.71 -8.36
N ARG A 404 -18.84 -18.51 -7.38
CA ARG A 404 -17.51 -19.14 -7.36
C ARG A 404 -17.62 -20.61 -6.91
N PRO A 405 -16.90 -21.52 -7.59
CA PRO A 405 -16.91 -22.94 -7.26
C PRO A 405 -16.19 -23.28 -5.95
#